data_AF-A0A928LBS4-F1
#
_entry.id   AF-A0A928LBS4-F1
#
_cell.length_a   1.000
_cell.length_b   1.000
_cell.length_c   1.000
_cell.angle_alpha   90.00
_cell.angle_beta   90.00
_cell.angle_gamma   90.00
#
_symmetry.space_group_name_H-M   'P 1'
#
loop_
_entity.id
_entity.type
_entity.pdbx_description
1 polymer ?
#
loop_
_entity_poly.entity_id
_entity_poly.type
_entity_poly.pdbx_seq_one_letter_code
_entity_poly.pdbx_strand_id
1 'polypeptide(L)' 'MLKFPVGKDKITDSPSENMQFASCVAEFGMLLRESEYSGDITHHDVLTTLNTLECVYMDKYKHEFMELVEKSSMYINY' A
#
# COMPACT_ATOMS: atom_id res chain seq x y z
N MET A 1 2.00 -20.54 19.96
CA MET A 1 1.62 -19.58 18.90
C MET A 1 0.39 -18.83 19.40
N LEU A 2 0.52 -17.55 19.72
CA LEU A 2 -0.62 -16.74 20.20
C LEU A 2 -1.44 -16.32 18.97
N LYS A 3 -2.65 -16.87 18.82
CA LYS A 3 -3.62 -16.42 17.82
C LYS A 3 -4.46 -15.33 18.48
N PHE A 4 -4.26 -14.07 18.07
CA PHE A 4 -5.18 -12.99 18.39
C PHE A 4 -6.21 -12.94 17.26
N PRO A 5 -7.41 -13.54 17.41
CA PRO A 5 -8.44 -13.39 16.40
C PRO A 5 -8.79 -11.91 16.30
N VAL A 6 -8.65 -11.34 15.11
CA VAL A 6 -9.22 -10.02 14.83
C VAL A 6 -10.73 -10.20 14.89
N GLY A 7 -11.37 -9.65 15.92
CA GLY A 7 -12.83 -9.62 16.03
C GLY A 7 -13.43 -8.92 14.81
N LYS A 8 -14.54 -9.44 14.28
CA LYS A 8 -15.24 -8.86 13.12
C LYS A 8 -15.64 -7.41 13.37
N ASP A 9 -15.80 -7.05 14.62
CA ASP A 9 -15.98 -5.73 15.23
C ASP A 9 -14.86 -4.71 14.94
N LYS A 10 -13.71 -5.14 14.38
CA LYS A 10 -12.64 -4.24 13.90
C LYS A 10 -12.57 -4.09 12.38
N ILE A 11 -13.42 -4.79 11.64
CA ILE A 11 -13.56 -4.62 10.20
C ILE A 11 -14.41 -3.38 9.98
N THR A 12 -13.84 -2.38 9.32
CA THR A 12 -14.51 -1.11 8.99
C THR A 12 -14.46 -0.88 7.50
N ASP A 13 -15.57 -0.41 6.93
CA ASP A 13 -15.64 0.02 5.53
C ASP A 13 -14.93 1.36 5.30
N SER A 14 -14.53 2.04 6.38
CA SER A 14 -13.77 3.30 6.36
C SER A 14 -12.52 3.17 7.23
N PRO A 15 -11.47 2.49 6.74
CA PRO A 15 -10.19 2.40 7.44
C PRO A 15 -9.53 3.78 7.56
N SER A 16 -8.76 3.99 8.64
CA SER A 16 -7.98 5.23 8.78
C SER A 16 -6.93 5.34 7.67
N GLU A 17 -6.50 6.56 7.33
CA GLU A 17 -5.46 6.76 6.31
C GLU A 17 -4.16 6.02 6.63
N ASN A 18 -3.82 5.86 7.93
CA ASN A 18 -2.67 5.07 8.35
C ASN A 18 -2.84 3.58 8.02
N MET A 19 -4.05 3.05 8.16
CA MET A 19 -4.34 1.66 7.80
C MET A 19 -4.32 1.48 6.27
N GLN A 20 -4.88 2.45 5.52
CA GLN A 20 -4.83 2.45 4.06
C GLN A 20 -3.38 2.53 3.55
N PHE A 21 -2.56 3.41 4.13
CA PHE A 21 -1.13 3.50 3.83
C PHE A 21 -0.40 2.19 4.11
N ALA A 22 -0.66 1.55 5.25
CA ALA A 22 -0.05 0.25 5.57
C ALA A 22 -0.45 -0.86 4.58
N SER A 23 -1.69 -0.84 4.07
CA SER A 23 -2.12 -1.72 2.99
C SER A 23 -1.33 -1.48 1.71
N CYS A 24 -1.16 -0.21 1.29
CA CYS A 24 -0.35 0.14 0.11
C CYS A 24 1.11 -0.34 0.24
N VAL A 25 1.69 -0.26 1.45
CA VAL A 25 3.04 -0.80 1.72
C VAL A 25 3.09 -2.31 1.55
N ALA A 26 2.09 -3.03 2.05
CA ALA A 26 2.00 -4.48 1.89
C ALA A 26 1.80 -4.88 0.42
N GLU A 27 0.91 -4.21 -0.30
CA GLU A 27 0.65 -4.41 -1.73
C GLU A 27 1.90 -4.21 -2.56
N PHE A 28 2.61 -3.09 -2.37
CA PHE A 28 3.87 -2.84 -3.07
C PHE A 28 4.92 -3.94 -2.80
N GLY A 29 5.00 -4.44 -1.55
CA GLY A 29 5.87 -5.56 -1.21
C GLY A 29 5.52 -6.87 -1.93
N MET A 30 4.24 -7.11 -2.23
CA MET A 30 3.79 -8.25 -3.04
C MET A 30 4.20 -8.08 -4.51
N LEU A 31 4.04 -6.87 -5.06
CA LEU A 31 4.43 -6.54 -6.44
C LEU A 31 5.93 -6.72 -6.69
N LEU A 32 6.77 -6.23 -5.77
CA LEU A 32 8.24 -6.38 -5.88
C LEU A 32 8.73 -7.83 -5.88
N ARG A 33 7.93 -8.75 -5.33
CA ARG A 33 8.28 -10.17 -5.26
C ARG A 33 7.78 -10.97 -6.46
N GLU A 34 7.19 -10.31 -7.46
CA GLU A 34 6.44 -10.97 -8.55
C GLU A 34 5.51 -12.06 -8.01
N SER A 35 4.86 -11.80 -6.87
CA SER A 35 4.19 -12.86 -6.12
C SER A 35 2.99 -13.38 -6.91
N GLU A 36 2.82 -14.70 -6.97
CA GLU A 36 1.60 -15.34 -7.52
C GLU A 36 0.31 -14.92 -6.77
N TYR A 37 0.42 -14.25 -5.61
CA TYR A 37 -0.69 -13.70 -4.82
C TYR A 37 -0.99 -12.22 -5.09
N SER A 38 -0.27 -11.57 -6.02
CA SER A 38 -0.46 -10.15 -6.34
C SER A 38 -1.80 -9.87 -7.04
N GLY A 39 -2.47 -10.90 -7.55
CA GLY A 39 -3.71 -10.74 -8.32
C GLY A 39 -3.51 -9.81 -9.53
N ASP A 40 -4.49 -8.94 -9.78
CA ASP A 40 -4.44 -7.88 -10.80
C ASP A 40 -3.90 -6.54 -10.29
N ILE A 41 -3.37 -6.50 -9.05
CA ILE A 41 -2.89 -5.25 -8.44
C ILE A 41 -1.69 -4.77 -9.25
N THR A 42 -1.74 -3.50 -9.67
CA THR A 42 -0.64 -2.88 -10.40
C THR A 42 0.03 -1.79 -9.55
N HIS A 43 1.23 -1.40 -9.95
CA HIS A 43 1.89 -0.23 -9.39
C HIS A 43 1.03 1.05 -9.53
N HIS A 44 0.19 1.12 -10.56
CA HIS A 44 -0.71 2.25 -10.79
C HIS A 44 -1.83 2.32 -9.73
N ASP A 45 -2.36 1.17 -9.29
CA ASP A 45 -3.42 1.12 -8.26
C ASP A 45 -2.89 1.57 -6.89
N VAL A 46 -1.66 1.14 -6.55
CA VAL A 46 -0.96 1.57 -5.33
C VAL A 46 -0.71 3.08 -5.36
N LEU A 47 -0.21 3.61 -6.48
CA LEU A 47 0.03 5.05 -6.63
C LEU A 47 -1.25 5.87 -6.59
N THR A 48 -2.32 5.40 -7.22
CA THR A 48 -3.62 6.07 -7.20
C THR A 48 -4.16 6.19 -5.79
N THR A 49 -4.05 5.11 -5.00
CA THR A 49 -4.46 5.10 -3.60
C THR A 49 -3.57 6.00 -2.75
N LEU A 50 -2.25 5.97 -2.91
CA LEU A 50 -1.34 6.85 -2.15
C LEU A 50 -1.61 8.34 -2.40
N ASN A 51 -1.95 8.73 -3.63
CA ASN A 51 -2.26 10.12 -3.97
C ASN A 51 -3.57 10.65 -3.35
N THR A 52 -4.47 9.78 -2.89
CA THR A 52 -5.72 10.21 -2.23
C THR A 52 -5.58 10.40 -0.72
N LEU A 53 -4.46 9.95 -0.12
CA LEU A 53 -4.23 10.01 1.33
C LEU A 53 -3.57 11.33 1.73
N GLU A 54 -4.23 12.13 2.57
CA GLU A 54 -3.66 13.40 3.06
C GLU A 54 -2.38 13.14 3.89
N CYS A 55 -2.35 12.05 4.66
CA CYS A 55 -1.18 11.69 5.46
C CYS A 55 0.10 11.51 4.66
N VAL A 56 0.02 11.23 3.35
CA VAL A 56 1.19 11.11 2.47
C VAL A 56 1.85 12.46 2.21
N TYR A 57 1.10 13.56 2.23
CA TYR A 57 1.63 14.91 2.05
C TYR A 57 2.02 15.59 3.37
N MET A 58 1.51 15.10 4.49
CA MET A 58 1.82 15.62 5.83
C MET A 58 3.04 14.95 6.49
N ASP A 59 3.39 13.75 6.04
CA ASP A 59 4.53 12.98 6.54
C ASP A 59 5.57 12.77 5.44
N LYS A 60 6.77 13.34 5.66
CA LYS A 60 7.89 13.25 4.71
C LYS A 60 8.24 11.82 4.33
N TYR A 61 8.22 10.86 5.28
CA TYR A 61 8.60 9.48 4.98
C TYR A 61 7.56 8.78 4.11
N LYS A 62 6.28 9.11 4.30
CA LYS A 62 5.20 8.58 3.47
C LYS A 62 5.24 9.18 2.08
N HIS A 63 5.60 10.46 1.97
CA HIS A 63 5.85 11.10 0.69
C HIS A 63 6.99 10.44 -0.07
N GLU A 64 8.14 10.23 0.58
CA GLU A 64 9.29 9.54 -0.02
C GLU A 64 8.95 8.10 -0.44
N PHE A 65 8.07 7.42 0.31
CA PHE A 65 7.57 6.11 -0.09
C PHE A 65 6.78 6.17 -1.40
N MET A 66 5.89 7.16 -1.57
CA MET A 66 5.15 7.36 -2.82
C MET A 66 6.09 7.57 -4.01
N GLU A 67 7.11 8.43 -3.87
CA GLU A 67 8.12 8.65 -4.92
C GLU A 67 8.90 7.37 -5.26
N LEU A 68 9.18 6.53 -4.26
CA LEU A 68 9.86 5.25 -4.47
C LEU A 68 9.00 4.30 -5.30
N VAL A 69 7.71 4.19 -5.00
CA VAL A 69 6.76 3.36 -5.77
C VAL A 69 6.68 3.86 -7.21
N GLU A 70 6.64 5.18 -7.42
CA GLU A 70 6.59 5.80 -8.74
C GLU A 70 7.83 5.43 -9.56
N LYS A 71 9.03 5.63 -9.00
CA LYS A 71 10.30 5.26 -9.63
C LYS A 71 10.36 3.78 -9.94
N SER A 72 9.96 2.91 -9.01
CA SER A 72 9.92 1.46 -9.23
C SER A 72 9.05 1.08 -10.43
N SER A 73 7.89 1.72 -10.60
CA SER A 73 7.02 1.47 -11.75
C SER A 73 7.67 1.86 -13.08
N MET A 74 8.52 2.89 -13.10
CA MET A 74 9.24 3.31 -14.31
C MET A 74 10.32 2.30 -14.73
N TYR A 75 10.98 1.64 -13.76
CA TYR A 75 12.03 0.65 -14.04
C TYR A 75 11.50 -0.72 -14.49
N ILE A 76 10.27 -1.09 -14.13
CA ILE A 76 9.67 -2.39 -14.52
C ILE A 76 9.14 -2.38 -15.97
N ASN A 77 9.02 -1.20 -16.60
CA ASN A 77 8.55 -1.05 -17.98
C ASN A 77 9.69 -1.04 -19.04
N TYR A 78 10.90 -1.48 -18.69
CA TYR A 78 12.08 -1.58 -19.56
C TYR A 78 12.68 -2.98 -19.55
#